data_AF-A0A150FQU9-F1
#
_entry.id   AF-A0A150FQU9-F1
#
_cell.length_a   1.000
_cell.length_b   1.000
_cell.length_c   1.000
_cell.angle_alpha   90.00
_cell.angle_beta   90.00
_cell.angle_gamma   90.00
#
_symmetry.space_group_name_H-M   'P 1'
#
loop_
_entity.id
_entity.type
_entity.pdbx_description
1 polymer ?
#
loop_
_entity_poly.entity_id
_entity_poly.type
_entity_poly.pdbx_seq_one_letter_code
_entity_poly.pdbx_strand_id
1 'polypeptide(L)'
;MCYAGLAMHKDGKQYFDSYIKQKFCCPFRTSKDDSLCPCNHEKFFNGKKNRGCVKYISIGTDYRSSINRDSIFFKKIYSLRTESERYNSRWKNLNTEQAFVKNIDSVSNLNTIGHICLLSIAIAAIKSGCVDKYKSLSGLKRTA
;
A
#
# COMPACT_ATOMS: atom_id res chain seq x y z
N MET A 1 14.40 15.67 6.52
CA MET A 1 15.17 15.88 7.76
C MET A 1 16.64 15.64 7.50
N CYS A 2 17.52 16.45 8.10
CA CYS A 2 18.96 16.16 8.14
C CYS A 2 19.26 15.10 9.20
N TYR A 3 20.53 14.66 9.31
CA TYR A 3 20.96 13.67 10.32
C TYR A 3 20.72 14.12 11.77
N ALA A 4 20.68 15.43 12.01
CA ALA A 4 20.38 16.00 13.33
C ALA A 4 18.88 16.17 13.61
N GLY A 5 18.00 15.66 12.74
CA GLY A 5 16.56 15.82 12.92
C GLY A 5 16.03 17.23 12.64
N LEU A 6 16.75 18.09 11.91
CA LEU A 6 16.25 19.41 11.50
C LEU A 6 15.48 19.33 10.18
N ALA A 7 14.40 20.11 10.08
CA ALA A 7 13.65 20.29 8.85
C ALA A 7 14.49 21.07 7.83
N MET A 8 14.65 20.49 6.62
CA MET A 8 15.49 21.06 5.57
C MET A 8 14.64 21.90 4.62
N HIS A 9 15.20 22.99 4.08
CA HIS A 9 14.53 23.85 3.10
C HIS A 9 14.58 23.26 1.70
N LYS A 10 13.51 23.42 0.94
CA LYS A 10 13.40 22.99 -0.45
C LYS A 10 14.14 24.01 -1.34
N ASP A 11 15.14 23.57 -2.12
CA ASP A 11 16.10 24.47 -2.80
C ASP A 11 16.15 24.31 -4.34
N GLY A 12 15.31 23.45 -4.92
CA GLY A 12 15.20 23.28 -6.38
C GLY A 12 14.96 21.84 -6.82
N LYS A 13 14.69 21.63 -8.12
CA LYS A 13 14.43 20.33 -8.73
C LYS A 13 15.33 20.09 -9.92
N GLN A 14 15.76 18.84 -10.11
CA GLN A 14 16.38 18.38 -11.34
C GLN A 14 15.47 17.33 -11.98
N TYR A 15 15.15 17.52 -13.25
CA TYR A 15 14.27 16.64 -14.02
C TYR A 15 15.10 15.60 -14.77
N PHE A 16 14.66 14.34 -14.70
CA PHE A 16 15.17 13.22 -15.48
C PHE A 16 13.97 12.52 -16.14
N ASP A 17 14.22 11.67 -17.13
CA ASP A 17 13.17 11.05 -17.95
C ASP A 17 12.13 10.27 -17.11
N SER A 18 12.56 9.60 -16.04
CA SER A 18 11.71 8.72 -15.23
C SER A 18 11.50 9.18 -13.77
N TYR A 19 12.13 10.28 -13.35
CA TYR A 19 12.02 10.78 -11.98
C TYR A 19 12.53 12.22 -11.82
N ILE A 20 12.15 12.84 -10.72
CA ILE A 20 12.61 14.19 -10.35
C ILE A 20 13.45 14.08 -9.08
N LYS A 21 14.67 14.64 -9.08
CA LYS A 21 15.45 14.82 -7.85
C LYS A 21 15.07 16.14 -7.21
N GLN A 22 14.39 16.07 -6.07
CA GLN A 22 14.12 17.22 -5.22
C GLN A 22 15.31 17.49 -4.30
N LYS A 23 15.93 18.67 -4.43
CA LYS A 23 17.01 19.12 -3.56
C LYS A 23 16.45 19.73 -2.27
N PHE A 24 17.04 19.34 -1.15
CA PHE A 24 16.82 19.91 0.17
C PHE A 24 18.15 20.38 0.75
N CYS A 25 18.16 21.57 1.34
CA CYS A 25 19.34 22.22 1.91
C CYS A 25 19.16 22.46 3.41
N CYS A 26 20.29 22.55 4.11
CA CYS A 26 20.33 22.92 5.53
C CYS A 26 19.53 24.19 5.80
N PRO A 27 18.72 24.25 6.88
CA PRO A 27 18.01 25.48 7.25
C PRO A 27 18.97 26.64 7.52
N PHE A 28 20.14 26.35 8.09
CA PHE A 28 21.15 27.35 8.44
C PHE A 28 22.18 27.60 7.33
N ARG A 29 21.83 27.31 6.07
CA ARG A 29 22.79 27.32 4.94
C ARG A 29 23.55 28.63 4.76
N THR A 30 22.93 29.76 5.07
CA THR A 30 23.50 31.11 4.94
C THR A 30 23.80 31.75 6.30
N SER A 31 23.50 31.06 7.40
CA SER A 31 23.85 31.56 8.74
C SER A 31 25.37 31.63 8.88
N LYS A 32 25.87 32.57 9.68
CA LYS A 32 27.29 32.66 10.07
C LYS A 32 27.56 32.09 11.47
N ASP A 33 26.51 31.72 12.20
CA ASP A 33 26.63 31.13 13.53
C ASP A 33 26.92 29.62 13.42
N ASP A 34 28.10 29.25 13.91
CA ASP A 34 28.65 27.90 13.89
C ASP A 34 28.02 26.99 14.96
N SER A 35 27.41 27.58 16.00
CA SER A 35 26.76 26.83 17.09
C SER A 35 25.43 26.18 16.67
N LEU A 36 24.86 26.59 15.53
CA LEU A 36 23.54 26.15 15.08
C LEU A 36 23.48 24.74 14.49
N CYS A 37 24.63 24.09 14.24
CA CYS A 37 24.66 22.74 13.65
C CYS A 37 24.89 21.67 14.72
N PRO A 38 23.83 21.00 15.22
CA PRO A 38 23.97 19.99 16.27
C PRO A 38 24.64 18.68 15.80
N CYS A 39 24.74 18.43 14.49
CA CYS A 39 25.37 17.22 13.96
C CYS A 39 26.83 17.41 13.49
N ASN A 40 27.44 18.56 13.79
CA ASN A 40 28.81 18.91 13.41
C ASN A 40 29.20 18.54 11.95
N HIS A 41 28.30 18.80 10.99
CA HIS A 41 28.47 18.32 9.61
C HIS A 41 29.64 19.06 8.92
N GLU A 42 30.60 18.33 8.33
CA GLU A 42 31.82 18.90 7.72
C GLU A 42 31.55 20.07 6.75
N LYS A 43 30.56 19.93 5.86
CA LYS A 43 30.17 21.00 4.92
C LYS A 43 29.55 22.24 5.58
N PHE A 44 29.22 22.21 6.88
CA PHE A 44 28.75 23.37 7.64
C PHE A 44 29.92 24.25 8.10
N PHE A 45 31.03 23.65 8.52
CA PHE A 45 32.20 24.35 9.07
C PHE A 45 33.29 24.62 8.02
N ASN A 46 32.91 24.69 6.75
CA ASN A 46 33.86 24.84 5.63
C ASN A 46 34.15 26.30 5.24
N GLY A 47 33.69 27.27 6.03
CA GLY A 47 33.89 28.71 5.77
C GLY A 47 33.18 29.26 4.53
N LYS A 48 32.36 28.47 3.81
CA LYS A 48 31.68 28.93 2.59
C LYS A 48 30.38 29.67 2.93
N LYS A 49 30.02 30.64 2.08
CA LYS A 49 28.72 31.37 2.17
C LYS A 49 27.50 30.43 2.15
N ASN A 50 27.59 29.33 1.38
CA ASN A 50 26.57 28.30 1.29
C ASN A 50 27.10 27.03 1.96
N ARG A 51 26.65 26.78 3.18
CA ARG A 51 27.16 25.70 4.03
C ARG A 51 26.08 24.74 4.49
N GLY A 52 26.51 23.64 5.08
CA GLY A 52 25.66 22.60 5.66
C GLY A 52 25.34 21.43 4.73
N CYS A 53 24.51 20.53 5.24
CA CYS A 53 24.11 19.32 4.53
C CYS A 53 23.16 19.63 3.37
N VAL A 54 23.31 18.86 2.30
CA VAL A 54 22.37 18.80 1.17
C VAL A 54 21.89 17.37 1.05
N LYS A 55 20.59 17.19 0.87
CA LYS A 55 19.97 15.88 0.65
C LYS A 55 19.10 15.95 -0.59
N TYR A 56 19.10 14.87 -1.36
CA TYR A 56 18.22 14.70 -2.50
C TYR A 56 17.19 13.62 -2.19
N ILE A 57 15.95 13.84 -2.61
CA ILE A 57 14.91 12.81 -2.62
C ILE A 57 14.51 12.59 -4.07
N SER A 58 14.60 11.35 -4.54
CA SER A 58 14.06 10.95 -5.83
C SER A 58 12.54 10.79 -5.70
N ILE A 59 11.80 11.59 -6.45
CA ILE A 59 10.35 11.50 -6.58
C ILE A 59 10.12 10.83 -7.93
N GLY A 60 9.64 9.58 -7.91
CA GLY A 60 9.25 8.89 -9.14
C GLY A 60 8.13 9.65 -9.86
N THR A 61 8.17 9.66 -11.19
CA THR A 61 7.01 10.14 -11.98
C THR A 61 5.93 9.07 -12.13
N ASP A 62 6.23 7.82 -11.72
CA ASP A 62 5.26 6.74 -11.72
C ASP A 62 4.09 7.07 -10.78
N TYR A 63 2.88 7.08 -11.34
CA TYR A 63 1.63 7.26 -10.61
C TYR A 63 1.55 6.35 -9.38
N ARG A 64 2.05 5.11 -9.45
CA ARG A 64 1.99 4.19 -8.29
C ARG A 64 2.81 4.68 -7.09
N SER A 65 3.83 5.51 -7.33
CA SER A 65 4.67 6.11 -6.30
C SER A 65 4.07 7.36 -5.67
N SER A 66 3.12 8.02 -6.35
CA SER A 66 2.40 9.17 -5.82
C SER A 66 1.19 8.79 -4.95
N ILE A 67 0.77 7.52 -4.99
CA ILE A 67 -0.32 7.01 -4.15
C ILE A 67 0.12 6.95 -2.68
N ASN A 68 -0.59 7.68 -1.82
CA ASN A 68 -0.42 7.58 -0.37
C ASN A 68 -1.00 6.25 0.15
N ARG A 69 -0.12 5.26 0.37
CA ARG A 69 -0.48 3.94 0.88
C ARG A 69 -0.87 3.93 2.36
N ASP A 70 -0.46 4.94 3.12
CA ASP A 70 -0.77 5.06 4.54
C ASP A 70 -2.16 5.63 4.81
N SER A 71 -2.75 6.28 3.80
CA SER A 71 -4.11 6.80 3.83
C SER A 71 -5.13 5.72 4.21
N ILE A 72 -6.05 6.06 5.10
CA ILE A 72 -7.19 5.22 5.49
C ILE A 72 -8.02 4.86 4.27
N PHE A 73 -8.20 5.79 3.33
CA PHE A 73 -8.94 5.56 2.09
C PHE A 73 -8.29 4.47 1.25
N PHE A 74 -6.97 4.56 1.02
CA PHE A 74 -6.23 3.54 0.27
C PHE A 74 -6.34 2.17 0.93
N LYS A 75 -6.10 2.10 2.25
CA LYS A 75 -6.18 0.85 3.01
C LYS A 75 -7.56 0.21 2.92
N LYS A 76 -8.64 1.01 2.99
CA LYS A 76 -10.02 0.54 2.85
C LYS A 76 -10.29 -0.07 1.48
N ILE A 77 -9.95 0.63 0.40
CA ILE A 77 -10.15 0.12 -0.97
C ILE A 77 -9.27 -1.11 -1.24
N TYR A 78 -8.01 -1.09 -0.80
CA TYR A 78 -7.09 -2.21 -0.98
C TYR A 78 -7.54 -3.45 -0.20
N SER A 79 -8.18 -3.27 0.96
CA SER A 79 -8.82 -4.36 1.70
C SER A 79 -9.95 -5.00 0.90
N LEU A 80 -10.81 -4.23 0.24
CA LEU A 80 -11.89 -4.77 -0.61
C LEU A 80 -11.33 -5.60 -1.77
N ARG A 81 -10.29 -5.09 -2.45
CA ARG A 81 -9.58 -5.83 -3.51
C ARG A 81 -9.04 -7.17 -3.01
N THR A 82 -8.42 -7.17 -1.83
CA THR A 82 -7.88 -8.39 -1.20
C THR A 82 -8.99 -9.38 -0.83
N GLU A 83 -10.15 -8.88 -0.39
CA GLU A 83 -11.32 -9.72 -0.13
C GLU A 83 -11.90 -10.36 -1.40
N SER A 84 -11.88 -9.65 -2.54
CA SER A 84 -12.25 -10.23 -3.83
C SER A 84 -11.33 -11.38 -4.25
N GLU A 85 -10.01 -11.25 -4.03
CA GLU A 85 -9.04 -12.33 -4.30
C GLU A 85 -9.30 -13.55 -3.42
N ARG A 86 -9.57 -13.33 -2.12
CA ARG A 86 -9.94 -14.40 -1.17
C ARG A 86 -11.27 -15.06 -1.51
N TYR A 87 -12.24 -14.30 -2.01
CA TYR A 87 -13.49 -14.85 -2.51
C TYR A 87 -13.25 -15.75 -3.73
N ASN A 88 -12.47 -15.28 -4.71
CA ASN A 88 -12.14 -16.07 -5.88
C ASN A 88 -11.41 -17.37 -5.52
N SER A 89 -10.45 -17.33 -4.59
CA SER A 89 -9.76 -18.54 -4.10
C SER A 89 -10.74 -19.57 -3.49
N ARG A 90 -11.72 -19.12 -2.70
CA ARG A 90 -12.75 -20.01 -2.13
C ARG A 90 -13.65 -20.61 -3.20
N TRP A 91 -13.97 -19.83 -4.24
CA TRP A 91 -14.74 -20.30 -5.37
C TRP A 91 -13.97 -21.36 -6.17
N LYS A 92 -12.68 -21.14 -6.43
CA LYS A 92 -11.80 -22.12 -7.09
C LYS A 92 -11.73 -23.46 -6.34
N ASN A 93 -11.75 -23.43 -5.01
CA ASN A 93 -11.79 -24.63 -4.17
C ASN A 93 -13.03 -25.51 -4.39
N LEU A 94 -14.07 -25.02 -5.08
CA LEU A 94 -15.23 -25.82 -5.50
C LEU A 94 -14.94 -26.65 -6.77
N ASN A 95 -13.69 -26.68 -7.26
CA ASN A 95 -13.27 -27.34 -8.50
C ASN A 95 -14.04 -26.88 -9.75
N THR A 96 -14.55 -25.64 -9.75
CA THR A 96 -15.25 -25.05 -10.90
C THR A 96 -14.32 -24.74 -12.08
N GLU A 97 -13.01 -24.66 -11.86
CA GLU A 97 -12.01 -24.47 -12.94
C GLU A 97 -11.90 -25.70 -13.86
N GLN A 98 -12.26 -26.89 -13.36
CA GLN A 98 -12.29 -28.13 -14.13
C GLN A 98 -13.75 -28.58 -14.30
N ALA A 99 -14.56 -27.74 -14.94
CA ALA A 99 -15.95 -28.05 -15.18
C ALA A 99 -16.09 -29.33 -16.05
N PHE A 100 -16.77 -30.35 -15.54
CA PHE A 100 -17.09 -31.58 -16.28
C PHE A 100 -18.11 -31.35 -17.41
N VAL A 101 -18.75 -30.19 -17.42
CA VAL A 101 -19.74 -29.78 -18.44
C VAL A 101 -19.06 -29.06 -19.61
N LYS A 102 -19.56 -29.33 -20.83
CA LYS A 102 -18.89 -28.89 -22.08
C LYS A 102 -19.52 -27.66 -22.75
N ASN A 103 -20.73 -27.26 -22.38
CA ASN A 103 -21.43 -26.11 -22.99
C ASN A 103 -21.43 -24.88 -22.06
N ILE A 104 -21.43 -23.69 -22.66
CA ILE A 104 -21.28 -22.42 -21.94
C ILE A 104 -22.42 -22.18 -20.94
N ASP A 105 -23.65 -22.57 -21.27
CA ASP A 105 -24.82 -22.38 -20.41
C ASP A 105 -24.70 -23.22 -19.14
N SER A 106 -24.27 -24.47 -19.28
CA SER A 106 -24.04 -25.37 -18.14
C SER A 106 -22.87 -24.91 -17.28
N VAL A 107 -21.79 -24.41 -17.89
CA VAL A 107 -20.67 -23.79 -17.16
C VAL A 107 -21.16 -22.55 -16.39
N SER A 108 -21.95 -21.69 -17.02
CA SER A 108 -22.53 -20.50 -16.40
C SER A 108 -23.45 -20.85 -15.22
N ASN A 109 -24.30 -21.85 -15.39
CA ASN A 109 -25.18 -22.36 -14.33
C ASN A 109 -24.37 -22.94 -13.16
N LEU A 110 -23.32 -23.74 -13.44
CA LEU A 110 -22.43 -24.29 -12.43
C LEU A 110 -21.72 -23.18 -11.64
N ASN A 111 -21.23 -22.15 -12.33
CA ASN A 111 -20.58 -21.00 -11.70
C ASN A 111 -21.55 -20.22 -10.79
N THR A 112 -22.78 -20.03 -11.26
CA THR A 112 -23.86 -19.38 -10.51
C THR A 112 -24.17 -20.15 -9.24
N ILE A 113 -24.32 -21.48 -9.32
CA ILE A 113 -24.52 -22.36 -8.16
C ILE A 113 -23.34 -22.23 -7.19
N GLY A 114 -22.10 -22.24 -7.68
CA GLY A 114 -20.91 -22.06 -6.84
C GLY A 114 -20.94 -20.76 -6.03
N HIS A 115 -21.35 -19.65 -6.65
CA HIS A 115 -21.53 -18.37 -5.94
C HIS A 115 -22.68 -18.42 -4.93
N ILE A 116 -23.82 -19.01 -5.29
CA ILE A 116 -24.96 -19.20 -4.36
C ILE A 116 -24.52 -20.03 -3.14
N CYS A 117 -23.74 -21.09 -3.32
CA CYS A 117 -23.22 -21.90 -2.23
C CYS A 117 -22.33 -21.08 -1.27
N LEU A 118 -21.40 -20.27 -1.79
CA LEU A 118 -20.53 -19.43 -0.97
C LEU A 118 -21.32 -18.37 -0.19
N LEU A 119 -22.31 -17.73 -0.83
CA LEU A 119 -23.19 -16.76 -0.17
C LEU A 119 -24.07 -17.42 0.89
N SER A 120 -24.57 -18.62 0.62
CA SER A 120 -25.38 -19.38 1.58
C SER A 120 -24.59 -19.72 2.83
N ILE A 121 -23.31 -20.10 2.71
CA ILE A 121 -22.40 -20.32 3.85
C ILE A 121 -22.25 -19.03 4.67
N ALA A 122 -22.05 -17.89 3.99
CA ALA A 122 -21.89 -16.61 4.67
C ALA A 122 -23.16 -16.21 5.45
N ILE A 123 -24.33 -16.36 4.83
CA ILE A 123 -25.63 -16.09 5.46
C ILE A 123 -25.87 -17.04 6.65
N ALA A 124 -25.60 -18.33 6.47
CA ALA A 124 -25.75 -19.32 7.53
C ALA A 124 -24.85 -18.99 8.72
N ALA A 125 -23.58 -18.65 8.48
CA ALA A 125 -22.67 -18.25 9.55
C ALA A 125 -23.15 -17.02 10.33
N ILE A 126 -23.68 -16.01 9.64
CA ILE A 126 -24.24 -14.80 10.28
C ILE A 126 -25.47 -15.17 11.12
N LYS A 127 -26.39 -15.97 10.57
CA LYS A 127 -27.61 -16.39 11.28
C LYS A 127 -27.31 -17.27 12.49
N SER A 128 -26.26 -18.08 12.43
CA SER A 128 -25.80 -18.92 13.54
C SER A 128 -24.93 -18.18 14.56
N GLY A 129 -24.78 -16.85 14.47
CA GLY A 129 -23.94 -16.05 15.37
C GLY A 129 -22.42 -16.27 15.20
N CYS A 130 -22.02 -17.12 14.26
CA CYS A 130 -20.63 -17.48 13.98
C CYS A 130 -20.05 -16.57 12.88
N VAL A 131 -20.07 -15.25 13.10
CA VAL A 131 -19.71 -14.25 12.07
C VAL A 131 -18.29 -14.43 11.56
N ASP A 132 -17.37 -14.94 12.36
CA ASP A 132 -15.99 -15.24 11.96
C ASP A 132 -15.88 -16.42 10.97
N LYS A 133 -16.92 -17.29 10.90
CA LYS A 133 -16.95 -18.49 10.06
C LYS A 133 -17.58 -18.29 8.69
N TYR A 134 -18.03 -17.08 8.33
CA TYR A 134 -18.68 -16.80 7.03
C TYR A 134 -17.86 -17.16 5.78
N LYS A 135 -16.55 -17.37 5.97
CA LYS A 135 -15.60 -17.72 4.92
C LYS A 135 -15.24 -19.21 4.85
N SER A 136 -15.69 -20.03 5.80
CA SER A 136 -15.23 -21.40 5.97
C SER A 136 -16.38 -22.36 6.23
N LEU A 137 -16.66 -23.22 5.25
CA LEU A 137 -17.64 -24.30 5.41
C LEU A 137 -17.21 -25.28 6.50
N SER A 138 -15.93 -25.68 6.51
CA SER A 138 -15.40 -26.60 7.52
C SER A 138 -15.41 -25.98 8.92
N GLY A 139 -15.12 -24.68 9.02
CA GLY A 139 -15.21 -23.93 10.26
C GLY A 139 -16.65 -23.86 10.79
N LEU A 140 -17.61 -23.56 9.92
CA LEU A 140 -19.03 -23.50 10.27
C LEU A 140 -19.60 -24.87 10.67
N LYS A 141 -19.18 -25.95 9.98
CA LYS A 141 -19.61 -27.31 10.33
C LYS A 141 -19.10 -27.79 11.69
N ARG A 142 -18.02 -27.21 12.22
CA ARG A 142 -17.48 -27.56 13.55
C ARG A 142 -18.17 -26.83 14.69
N THR A 143 -18.90 -25.76 14.38
CA THR A 143 -19.62 -24.93 15.36
C THR A 143 -21.09 -25.29 15.47
N ALA A 144 -21.63 -26.03 14.50
CA ALA A 144 -22.96 -26.64 14.52
C ALA A 144 -22.88 -27.99 15.23
#